data_AF-A0A948W848-F1
#
_entry.id   AF-A0A948W848-F1
#
_cell.length_a   1.000
_cell.length_b   1.000
_cell.length_c   1.000
_cell.angle_alpha   90.00
_cell.angle_beta   90.00
_cell.angle_gamma   90.00
#
_symmetry.space_group_name_H-M   'P 1'
#
loop_
_entity.id
_entity.type
_entity.pdbx_description
1 polymer ?
#
loop_
_entity_poly.entity_id
_entity_poly.type
_entity_poly.pdbx_seq_one_letter_code
_entity_poly.pdbx_strand_id
1 'polypeptide(L)'
;MPADVVPDPINCTVEPWNTFQQALVSPGTQSGIDVVTITVLDMAENPIDQAFVEIDFNDCPELCIEGSDPGLTGLTGPDGVIVMDPLVGGCEDCDVTVRANGVTIAYYHHVRSPDWNNTEADGIVNVADFAFFAGAFLSTQNDCADYNNNGSVNAIDFSLFAPAFLRQDRNPAGCAP
;
A
#
# COMPACT_ATOMS: atom_id res chain seq x y z
N MET A 1 8.94 31.43 -3.38
CA MET A 1 7.97 30.38 -3.03
C MET A 1 6.81 31.09 -2.36
N PRO A 2 5.54 30.87 -2.77
CA PRO A 2 4.40 31.33 -1.98
C PRO A 2 4.54 30.82 -0.54
N ALA A 3 3.87 31.47 0.42
CA ALA A 3 3.89 31.02 1.81
C ALA A 3 3.70 29.50 1.86
N ASP A 4 4.58 28.82 2.61
CA ASP A 4 4.63 27.37 2.73
C ASP A 4 3.22 26.87 3.07
N VAL A 5 2.54 26.28 2.10
CA VAL A 5 1.17 25.79 2.32
C VAL A 5 1.32 24.49 3.07
N VAL A 6 0.89 24.50 4.33
CA VAL A 6 1.04 23.38 5.25
C VAL A 6 -0.12 22.41 5.03
N PRO A 7 0.14 21.14 4.70
CA PRO A 7 -0.90 20.12 4.65
C PRO A 7 -1.64 20.00 5.99
N ASP A 8 -2.96 19.87 5.93
CA ASP A 8 -3.79 19.54 7.10
C ASP A 8 -4.09 18.03 7.07
N PRO A 9 -3.53 17.23 7.99
CA PRO A 9 -3.77 15.79 8.04
C PRO A 9 -5.25 15.39 8.08
N ILE A 10 -6.11 16.22 8.65
CA ILE A 10 -7.56 15.91 8.76
C ILE A 10 -8.25 15.96 7.39
N ASN A 11 -7.77 16.83 6.49
CA ASN A 11 -8.36 17.03 5.17
C ASN A 11 -7.66 16.21 4.08
N CYS A 12 -6.50 15.62 4.38
CA CYS A 12 -5.77 14.76 3.46
C CYS A 12 -6.37 13.34 3.42
N THR A 13 -6.25 12.67 2.28
CA THR A 13 -6.71 11.29 2.12
C THR A 13 -5.66 10.43 1.43
N VAL A 14 -5.66 9.14 1.74
CA VAL A 14 -4.80 8.12 1.14
C VAL A 14 -5.68 6.89 0.89
N GLU A 15 -6.18 6.75 -0.34
CA GLU A 15 -7.10 5.66 -0.72
C GLU A 15 -6.37 4.60 -1.54
N PRO A 16 -6.67 3.30 -1.34
CA PRO A 16 -7.75 2.77 -0.50
C PRO A 16 -7.37 2.53 0.97
N TRP A 17 -6.16 2.90 1.41
CA TRP A 17 -5.66 2.55 2.74
C TRP A 17 -6.49 3.12 3.90
N ASN A 18 -7.04 4.32 3.75
CA ASN A 18 -8.01 4.88 4.70
C ASN A 18 -9.24 3.99 4.89
N THR A 19 -9.73 3.38 3.81
CA THR A 19 -10.90 2.48 3.85
C THR A 19 -10.59 1.18 4.58
N PHE A 20 -9.40 0.60 4.37
CA PHE A 20 -8.99 -0.67 5.02
C PHE A 20 -8.30 -0.49 6.37
N GLN A 21 -7.93 0.74 6.73
CA GLN A 21 -7.13 1.06 7.91
C GLN A 21 -5.79 0.30 7.96
N GLN A 22 -5.23 -0.03 6.80
CA GLN A 22 -3.93 -0.69 6.66
C GLN A 22 -3.33 -0.40 5.28
N ALA A 23 -2.02 -0.63 5.14
CA ALA A 23 -1.33 -0.53 3.85
C ALA A 23 -1.49 -1.84 3.07
N LEU A 24 -2.53 -1.91 2.24
CA LEU A 24 -2.72 -2.99 1.28
C LEU A 24 -1.95 -2.66 -0.01
N VAL A 25 -0.96 -3.48 -0.33
CA VAL A 25 -0.02 -3.30 -1.43
C VAL A 25 0.02 -4.53 -2.33
N SER A 26 0.74 -4.43 -3.44
CA SER A 26 0.97 -5.51 -4.39
C SER A 26 2.26 -5.21 -5.17
N PRO A 27 3.02 -6.24 -5.58
CA PRO A 27 4.25 -6.04 -6.35
C PRO A 27 4.02 -5.72 -7.82
N GLY A 28 2.78 -5.55 -8.31
CA GLY A 28 2.51 -5.33 -9.74
C GLY A 28 1.55 -4.19 -10.06
N THR A 29 1.20 -4.03 -11.34
CA THR A 29 0.19 -3.08 -11.83
C THR A 29 -1.17 -3.76 -12.01
N GLN A 30 -1.73 -4.31 -10.94
CA GLN A 30 -2.91 -5.16 -10.89
C GLN A 30 -4.05 -4.33 -10.26
N SER A 31 -5.12 -4.05 -11.00
CA SER A 31 -6.04 -2.97 -10.61
C SER A 31 -6.77 -3.20 -9.27
N GLY A 32 -6.92 -2.14 -8.47
CA GLY A 32 -7.88 -2.06 -7.37
C GLY A 32 -7.24 -1.87 -5.99
N ILE A 33 -6.04 -2.40 -5.78
CA ILE A 33 -5.27 -2.26 -4.53
C ILE A 33 -3.83 -1.77 -4.78
N ASP A 34 -3.36 -1.85 -6.02
CA ASP A 34 -1.98 -1.52 -6.41
C ASP A 34 -1.75 -0.02 -6.57
N VAL A 35 -2.82 0.77 -6.62
CA VAL A 35 -2.74 2.20 -6.85
C VAL A 35 -3.23 2.95 -5.62
N VAL A 36 -2.32 3.72 -5.03
CA VAL A 36 -2.61 4.59 -3.90
C VAL A 36 -2.83 6.00 -4.43
N THR A 37 -4.02 6.54 -4.20
CA THR A 37 -4.36 7.93 -4.52
C THR A 37 -4.26 8.77 -3.27
N ILE A 38 -3.35 9.74 -3.27
CA ILE A 38 -3.11 10.65 -2.15
C ILE A 38 -3.63 12.03 -2.53
N THR A 39 -4.53 12.57 -1.73
CA THR A 39 -5.03 13.95 -1.86
C THR A 39 -4.49 14.79 -0.73
N VAL A 40 -3.82 15.89 -1.05
CA VAL A 40 -3.17 16.80 -0.10
C VAL A 40 -3.88 18.14 -0.12
N LEU A 41 -4.55 18.46 1.00
CA LEU A 41 -5.32 19.69 1.19
C LEU A 41 -4.77 20.49 2.37
N ASP A 42 -4.98 21.81 2.35
CA ASP A 42 -4.74 22.69 3.50
C ASP A 42 -5.94 22.70 4.47
N MET A 43 -5.83 23.50 5.53
CA MET A 43 -6.89 23.65 6.55
C MET A 43 -8.19 24.26 5.99
N ALA A 44 -8.12 24.98 4.88
CA ALA A 44 -9.26 25.57 4.20
C ALA A 44 -9.78 24.69 3.04
N GLU A 45 -9.38 23.41 3.00
CA GLU A 45 -9.73 22.41 1.99
C GLU A 45 -9.27 22.80 0.56
N ASN A 46 -8.28 23.69 0.43
CA ASN A 46 -7.71 23.99 -0.87
C ASN A 46 -6.67 22.93 -1.25
N PRO A 47 -6.64 22.48 -2.52
CA PRO A 47 -5.60 21.58 -2.99
C PRO A 47 -4.23 22.24 -2.97
N ILE A 48 -3.23 21.48 -2.51
CA ILE A 48 -1.83 21.93 -2.49
C ILE A 48 -1.13 21.38 -3.74
N ASP A 49 -0.89 22.23 -4.75
CA ASP A 49 -0.07 21.90 -5.92
C ASP A 49 1.41 21.79 -5.56
N GLN A 50 2.12 20.85 -6.19
CA GLN A 50 3.54 20.58 -5.96
C GLN A 50 3.91 20.23 -4.50
N ALA A 51 2.98 19.66 -3.73
CA ALA A 51 3.30 19.10 -2.42
C ALA A 51 4.21 17.89 -2.60
N PHE A 52 5.34 17.86 -1.88
CA PHE A 52 6.24 16.71 -1.85
C PHE A 52 5.67 15.62 -0.95
N VAL A 53 5.27 14.51 -1.56
CA VAL A 53 4.69 13.36 -0.88
C VAL A 53 5.72 12.25 -0.78
N GLU A 54 5.80 11.63 0.40
CA GLU A 54 6.68 10.51 0.74
C GLU A 54 5.84 9.40 1.40
N ILE A 55 5.97 8.16 0.92
CA ILE A 55 5.51 6.95 1.59
C ILE A 55 6.75 6.23 2.11
N ASP A 56 6.81 6.01 3.42
CA ASP A 56 7.96 5.51 4.16
C ASP A 56 7.67 4.09 4.67
N PHE A 57 8.43 3.09 4.18
CA PHE A 57 8.41 1.69 4.62
C PHE A 57 9.68 1.31 5.41
N ASN A 58 10.44 2.27 5.96
CA ASN A 58 11.72 2.00 6.62
C ASN A 58 11.63 1.01 7.81
N ASP A 59 10.48 0.94 8.47
CA ASP A 59 10.25 0.03 9.59
C ASP A 59 9.78 -1.37 9.14
N CYS A 60 9.84 -1.67 7.83
CA CYS A 60 9.37 -2.91 7.22
C CYS A 60 10.50 -3.66 6.46
N PRO A 61 11.51 -4.20 7.17
CA PRO A 61 12.68 -4.83 6.55
C PRO A 61 12.42 -6.15 5.81
N GLU A 62 11.29 -6.81 6.02
CA GLU A 62 10.97 -8.11 5.41
C GLU A 62 10.13 -7.96 4.12
N LEU A 63 9.75 -6.74 3.76
CA LEU A 63 9.02 -6.47 2.52
C LEU A 63 9.89 -6.61 1.28
N CYS A 64 9.31 -7.18 0.22
CA CYS A 64 9.87 -7.15 -1.11
C CYS A 64 9.51 -5.81 -1.76
N ILE A 65 10.45 -4.86 -1.76
CA ILE A 65 10.27 -3.53 -2.34
C ILE A 65 11.09 -3.44 -3.63
N GLU A 66 10.47 -3.00 -4.73
CA GLU A 66 11.22 -2.77 -5.98
C GLU A 66 12.19 -1.57 -5.83
N GLY A 67 13.48 -1.86 -5.85
CA GLY A 67 14.54 -0.86 -5.74
C GLY A 67 15.19 -0.80 -4.35
N SER A 68 16.33 -0.13 -4.25
CA SER A 68 17.10 -0.05 -2.99
C SER A 68 16.67 1.08 -2.06
N ASP A 69 15.59 1.80 -2.39
CA ASP A 69 15.10 2.94 -1.60
C ASP A 69 13.82 2.53 -0.87
N PRO A 70 13.77 2.57 0.47
CA PRO A 70 12.65 2.08 1.29
C PRO A 70 11.41 2.98 1.26
N GLY A 71 11.26 3.81 0.22
CA GLY A 71 10.15 4.75 0.14
C GLY A 71 9.84 5.22 -1.27
N LEU A 72 8.61 5.69 -1.44
CA LEU A 72 8.09 6.23 -2.68
C LEU A 72 7.94 7.73 -2.53
N THR A 73 8.35 8.50 -3.54
CA THR A 73 8.24 9.95 -3.49
C THR A 73 7.64 10.52 -4.77
N GLY A 74 7.00 11.68 -4.65
CA GLY A 74 6.47 12.39 -5.80
C GLY A 74 5.89 13.77 -5.46
N LEU A 75 5.37 14.46 -6.47
CA LEU A 75 4.76 15.77 -6.34
C LEU A 75 3.28 15.73 -6.76
N THR A 76 2.40 16.34 -5.97
CA THR A 76 0.99 16.51 -6.34
C THR A 76 0.83 17.42 -7.57
N GLY A 77 -0.25 17.20 -8.32
CA GLY A 77 -0.68 18.08 -9.40
C GLY A 77 -1.49 19.29 -8.93
N PRO A 78 -2.03 20.10 -9.87
CA PRO A 78 -2.81 21.31 -9.56
C PRO A 78 -4.10 21.07 -8.76
N ASP A 79 -4.59 19.83 -8.73
CA ASP A 79 -5.74 19.36 -7.97
C ASP A 79 -5.36 18.82 -6.58
N GLY A 80 -4.08 18.90 -6.19
CA GLY A 80 -3.59 18.39 -4.92
C GLY A 80 -3.51 16.87 -4.87
N VAL A 81 -3.61 16.20 -6.02
CA VAL A 81 -3.63 14.74 -6.09
C VAL A 81 -2.30 14.22 -6.62
N ILE A 82 -1.84 13.11 -6.04
CA ILE A 82 -0.82 12.24 -6.63
C ILE A 82 -1.31 10.79 -6.61
N VAL A 83 -0.90 10.05 -7.63
CA VAL A 83 -1.18 8.62 -7.77
C VAL A 83 0.16 7.90 -7.76
N MET A 84 0.33 6.95 -6.83
CA MET A 84 1.54 6.14 -6.67
C MET A 84 1.21 4.66 -6.81
N ASP A 85 2.18 3.89 -7.29
CA ASP A 85 2.14 2.44 -7.34
C ASP A 85 3.28 1.92 -6.45
N PRO A 86 2.98 1.35 -5.27
CA PRO A 86 4.02 0.97 -4.34
C PRO A 86 4.94 -0.14 -4.80
N LEU A 87 4.44 -1.07 -5.63
CA LEU A 87 5.22 -2.23 -6.10
C LEU A 87 5.89 -2.98 -4.93
N VAL A 88 5.09 -3.28 -3.90
CA VAL A 88 5.54 -3.93 -2.66
C VAL A 88 4.85 -5.29 -2.46
N GLY A 89 5.66 -6.31 -2.23
CA GLY A 89 5.26 -7.66 -1.81
C GLY A 89 5.52 -7.90 -0.31
N GLY A 90 4.81 -8.86 0.29
CA GLY A 90 5.06 -9.29 1.66
C GLY A 90 3.90 -9.10 2.65
N CYS A 91 4.11 -9.65 3.84
CA CYS A 91 3.25 -9.46 4.99
C CYS A 91 4.11 -9.18 6.21
N GLU A 92 4.00 -7.98 6.77
CA GLU A 92 4.78 -7.59 7.94
C GLU A 92 3.95 -6.77 8.92
N ASP A 93 4.22 -6.95 10.22
CA ASP A 93 3.67 -6.14 11.29
C ASP A 93 4.58 -4.93 11.54
N CYS A 94 4.53 -3.98 10.62
CA CYS A 94 5.33 -2.76 10.64
C CYS A 94 4.47 -1.52 10.40
N ASP A 95 5.10 -0.36 10.54
CA ASP A 95 4.45 0.93 10.38
C ASP A 95 4.79 1.58 9.03
N VAL A 96 3.75 2.04 8.33
CA VAL A 96 3.90 2.85 7.11
C VAL A 96 3.47 4.27 7.40
N THR A 97 4.35 5.22 7.10
CA THR A 97 4.04 6.65 7.27
C THR A 97 3.89 7.31 5.90
N VAL A 98 2.82 8.09 5.73
CA VAL A 98 2.65 8.96 4.56
C VAL A 98 2.84 10.41 5.00
N ARG A 99 3.79 11.10 4.38
CA ARG A 99 4.11 12.51 4.65
C ARG A 99 3.86 13.38 3.43
N ALA A 100 3.40 14.61 3.65
CA ALA A 100 3.34 15.66 2.64
C ALA A 100 4.05 16.91 3.18
N ASN A 101 5.02 17.47 2.43
CA ASN A 101 5.87 18.58 2.87
C ASN A 101 6.45 18.39 4.29
N GLY A 102 6.81 17.14 4.64
CA GLY A 102 7.34 16.76 5.95
C GLY A 102 6.28 16.63 7.07
N VAL A 103 5.01 16.91 6.81
CA VAL A 103 3.90 16.70 7.74
C VAL A 103 3.35 15.28 7.54
N THR A 104 3.28 14.48 8.61
CA THR A 104 2.59 13.19 8.57
C THR A 104 1.09 13.40 8.35
N ILE A 105 0.59 12.93 7.21
CA ILE A 105 -0.83 13.02 6.84
C ILE A 105 -1.58 11.71 7.10
N ALA A 106 -0.89 10.57 7.09
CA ALA A 106 -1.46 9.29 7.44
C ALA A 106 -0.41 8.36 8.03
N TYR A 107 -0.88 7.38 8.79
CA TYR A 107 -0.08 6.37 9.45
C TYR A 107 -0.89 5.08 9.51
N TYR A 108 -0.30 3.99 9.05
CA TYR A 108 -0.93 2.68 8.97
C TYR A 108 -0.07 1.67 9.71
N HIS A 109 -0.74 0.85 10.50
CA HIS A 109 -0.17 -0.36 11.03
C HIS A 109 -0.45 -1.49 10.04
N HIS A 110 0.51 -2.39 9.91
CA HIS A 110 0.45 -3.57 9.05
C HIS A 110 0.58 -3.26 7.56
N VAL A 111 1.48 -4.00 6.92
CA VAL A 111 1.56 -4.08 5.46
C VAL A 111 1.12 -5.47 5.03
N ARG A 112 0.23 -5.51 4.06
CA ARG A 112 -0.34 -6.76 3.54
C ARG A 112 -0.26 -6.75 2.02
N SER A 113 0.19 -7.86 1.46
CA SER A 113 0.26 -8.09 0.03
C SER A 113 -0.32 -9.46 -0.32
N PRO A 114 -1.00 -9.61 -1.46
CA PRO A 114 -1.29 -10.91 -2.05
C PRO A 114 -0.03 -11.73 -2.41
N ASP A 115 1.14 -11.11 -2.48
CA ASP A 115 2.44 -11.77 -2.68
C ASP A 115 3.02 -12.20 -1.33
N TRP A 116 2.53 -13.33 -0.83
CA TRP A 116 2.97 -13.95 0.41
C TRP A 116 2.62 -15.44 0.43
N ASN A 117 3.65 -16.28 0.52
CA ASN A 117 3.51 -17.74 0.50
C ASN A 117 3.68 -18.40 1.88
N ASN A 118 3.58 -17.64 2.98
CA ASN A 118 3.91 -18.01 4.37
C ASN A 118 5.40 -18.06 4.73
N THR A 119 6.30 -17.82 3.77
CA THR A 119 7.74 -17.83 4.00
C THR A 119 8.38 -16.51 3.60
N GLU A 120 8.08 -16.05 2.40
CA GLU A 120 8.63 -14.85 1.81
C GLU A 120 7.68 -14.32 0.71
N ALA A 121 7.96 -13.09 0.25
CA ALA A 121 7.42 -12.52 -0.97
C ALA A 121 8.44 -12.65 -2.09
N ASP A 122 7.98 -12.99 -3.30
CA ASP A 122 8.86 -13.21 -4.45
C ASP A 122 8.65 -12.19 -5.59
N GLY A 123 7.83 -11.17 -5.36
CA GLY A 123 7.47 -10.15 -6.32
C GLY A 123 6.37 -10.59 -7.29
N ILE A 124 5.80 -11.79 -7.12
CA ILE A 124 4.85 -12.37 -8.08
C ILE A 124 3.72 -13.11 -7.35
N VAL A 125 2.50 -12.58 -7.49
CA VAL A 125 1.28 -13.27 -7.01
C VAL A 125 0.97 -14.49 -7.89
N ASN A 126 1.29 -15.67 -7.40
CA ASN A 126 1.23 -16.94 -8.13
C ASN A 126 0.49 -18.04 -7.35
N VAL A 127 0.64 -19.29 -7.79
CA VAL A 127 -0.09 -20.44 -7.22
C VAL A 127 0.31 -20.72 -5.77
N ALA A 128 1.55 -20.41 -5.38
CA ALA A 128 2.01 -20.56 -4.00
C ALA A 128 1.24 -19.61 -3.06
N ASP A 129 1.07 -18.35 -3.44
CA ASP A 129 0.32 -17.35 -2.67
C ASP A 129 -1.16 -17.71 -2.60
N PHE A 130 -1.73 -18.17 -3.72
CA PHE A 130 -3.10 -18.66 -3.71
C PHE A 130 -3.27 -19.87 -2.78
N ALA A 131 -2.31 -20.79 -2.73
CA ALA A 131 -2.35 -21.94 -1.83
C ALA A 131 -2.31 -21.49 -0.36
N PHE A 132 -1.50 -20.48 -0.03
CA PHE A 132 -1.49 -19.85 1.29
C PHE A 132 -2.85 -19.24 1.62
N PHE A 133 -3.37 -18.35 0.76
CA PHE A 133 -4.67 -17.70 0.95
C PHE A 133 -5.79 -18.73 1.12
N ALA A 134 -5.83 -19.75 0.25
CA ALA A 134 -6.84 -20.80 0.31
C ALA A 134 -6.75 -21.62 1.61
N GLY A 135 -5.54 -21.85 2.14
CA GLY A 135 -5.34 -22.48 3.44
C GLY A 135 -5.80 -21.60 4.61
N ALA A 136 -5.74 -20.28 4.46
CA ALA A 136 -6.21 -19.29 5.43
C ALA A 136 -7.71 -18.99 5.31
N PHE A 137 -8.37 -19.35 4.22
CA PHE A 137 -9.76 -18.99 3.96
C PHE A 137 -10.72 -19.55 5.04
N LEU A 138 -11.61 -18.69 5.55
CA LEU A 138 -12.48 -18.89 6.72
C LEU A 138 -11.75 -18.96 8.08
N SER A 139 -10.48 -18.57 8.15
CA SER A 139 -9.76 -18.41 9.42
C SER A 139 -10.01 -17.03 10.06
N THR A 140 -9.72 -16.93 11.36
CA THR A 140 -9.82 -15.68 12.14
C THR A 140 -8.47 -15.31 12.80
N GLN A 141 -7.37 -15.90 12.34
CA GLN A 141 -6.04 -15.77 12.96
C GLN A 141 -4.92 -15.60 11.94
N ASN A 142 -5.26 -15.32 10.68
CA ASN A 142 -4.26 -15.16 9.64
C ASN A 142 -4.29 -13.72 9.14
N ASP A 143 -3.59 -12.86 9.86
CA ASP A 143 -3.53 -11.43 9.57
C ASP A 143 -2.96 -11.17 8.17
N CYS A 144 -2.09 -12.06 7.67
CA CYS A 144 -1.49 -11.95 6.33
C CYS A 144 -2.46 -12.19 5.17
N ALA A 145 -3.62 -12.79 5.43
CA ALA A 145 -4.66 -13.03 4.43
C ALA A 145 -5.95 -12.20 4.71
N ASP A 146 -5.99 -11.42 5.78
CA ASP A 146 -7.09 -10.52 6.15
C ASP A 146 -6.85 -9.12 5.53
N TYR A 147 -7.01 -9.03 4.22
CA TYR A 147 -6.66 -7.85 3.42
C TYR A 147 -7.53 -6.62 3.67
N ASN A 148 -8.69 -6.76 4.29
CA ASN A 148 -9.52 -5.62 4.70
C ASN A 148 -9.51 -5.37 6.23
N ASN A 149 -8.68 -6.10 6.98
CA ASN A 149 -8.49 -5.96 8.42
C ASN A 149 -9.79 -6.12 9.24
N ASN A 150 -10.67 -7.05 8.87
CA ASN A 150 -11.95 -7.25 9.56
C ASN A 150 -11.90 -8.29 10.71
N GLY A 151 -10.77 -8.95 10.90
CA GLY A 151 -10.54 -10.04 11.85
C GLY A 151 -10.89 -11.42 11.30
N SER A 152 -11.14 -11.57 10.00
CA SER A 152 -11.51 -12.85 9.38
C SER A 152 -11.23 -12.89 7.88
N VAL A 153 -10.54 -13.94 7.44
CA VAL A 153 -10.26 -14.20 6.03
C VAL A 153 -11.50 -14.77 5.34
N ASN A 154 -12.11 -14.02 4.44
CA ASN A 154 -13.39 -14.39 3.83
C ASN A 154 -13.49 -13.95 2.36
N ALA A 155 -14.71 -13.99 1.81
CA ALA A 155 -14.96 -13.67 0.41
C ALA A 155 -14.59 -12.23 0.01
N ILE A 156 -14.59 -11.29 0.97
CA ILE A 156 -14.14 -9.92 0.72
C ILE A 156 -12.63 -9.91 0.50
N ASP A 157 -11.85 -10.61 1.32
CA ASP A 157 -10.40 -10.75 1.13
C ASP A 157 -10.07 -11.44 -0.19
N PHE A 158 -10.85 -12.47 -0.56
CA PHE A 158 -10.70 -13.09 -1.87
C PHE A 158 -10.96 -12.10 -3.01
N SER A 159 -11.91 -11.16 -2.85
CA SER A 159 -12.16 -10.14 -3.87
C SER A 159 -11.04 -9.12 -4.01
N LEU A 160 -10.22 -8.93 -2.97
CA LEU A 160 -9.01 -8.12 -2.97
C LEU A 160 -7.82 -8.90 -3.56
N PHE A 161 -7.71 -10.19 -3.24
CA PHE A 161 -6.68 -11.09 -3.77
C PHE A 161 -6.83 -11.41 -5.26
N ALA A 162 -8.06 -11.73 -5.70
CA ALA A 162 -8.29 -12.31 -7.03
C ALA A 162 -7.81 -11.42 -8.20
N PRO A 163 -7.99 -10.08 -8.20
CA PRO A 163 -7.45 -9.21 -9.25
C PRO A 163 -5.93 -9.32 -9.41
N ALA A 164 -5.21 -9.46 -8.29
CA ALA A 164 -3.77 -9.61 -8.26
C ALA A 164 -3.33 -10.95 -8.88
N PHE A 165 -3.92 -12.05 -8.41
CA PHE A 165 -3.62 -13.40 -8.90
C PHE A 165 -4.00 -13.64 -10.37
N LEU A 166 -5.06 -13.02 -10.87
CA LEU A 166 -5.51 -13.19 -12.25
C LEU A 166 -4.65 -12.42 -13.28
N ARG A 167 -3.76 -11.52 -12.82
CA ARG A 167 -2.91 -10.68 -13.66
C ARG A 167 -1.43 -10.99 -13.46
N GLN A 168 -1.05 -12.22 -13.74
CA GLN A 168 0.32 -12.75 -13.64
C GLN A 168 1.32 -12.13 -14.64
N ASP A 169 0.97 -11.00 -15.27
CA ASP A 169 1.54 -10.52 -16.52
C ASP A 169 2.91 -9.85 -16.34
N ARG A 170 3.37 -9.60 -15.11
CA ARG A 170 4.64 -8.90 -14.86
C ARG A 170 5.30 -9.43 -13.60
N ASN A 171 6.61 -9.68 -13.73
CA ASN A 171 7.56 -9.75 -12.64
C ASN A 171 8.33 -8.40 -12.65
N PRO A 172 7.80 -7.31 -12.07
CA PRO A 172 8.50 -6.04 -12.06
C PRO A 172 9.53 -5.98 -10.92
N ALA A 173 9.30 -6.67 -9.82
CA ALA A 173 10.17 -6.60 -8.66
C ALA A 173 11.38 -7.55 -8.83
N GLY A 174 12.57 -6.97 -8.93
CA GLY A 174 13.85 -7.68 -8.84
C GLY A 174 14.14 -8.24 -7.44
N CYS A 175 13.12 -8.73 -6.73
CA CYS A 175 13.26 -9.43 -5.46
C CYS A 175 13.94 -10.78 -5.73
N ALA A 176 15.26 -10.78 -5.65
CA ALA A 176 16.03 -12.00 -5.52
C ALA A 176 16.09 -12.37 -4.03
N PRO A 177 16.03 -13.68 -3.70
CA PRO A 177 16.24 -14.15 -2.32
C PRO A 177 17.64 -13.81 -1.78
#